data_AF-A0A520FTR0-F1
#
_entry.id   AF-A0A520FTR0-F1
#
_cell.length_a   1.000
_cell.length_b   1.000
_cell.length_c   1.000
_cell.angle_alpha   90.00
_cell.angle_beta   90.00
_cell.angle_gamma   90.00
#
_symmetry.space_group_name_H-M   'P 1'
#
loop_
_entity.id
_entity.type
_entity.pdbx_description
1 polymer ?
#
loop_
_entity_poly.entity_id
_entity_poly.type
_entity_poly.pdbx_seq_one_letter_code
_entity_poly.pdbx_strand_id
1 'polypeptide(L)'
;MFLLPCALTQFEACDVASHRAIEATCDAVVGLLRDNYPDELEEPPLQFAVFTKSEFAAGLGAGVSLFLYRVYLDGTERAPDGRVLVGGRRQFPHLPLQLQFMLTAWAPDASLQQYLAGWMMRVIEDHPVLPAGLLNRRYDDDSPVFWPDETVELSAAAMETEDLFHLWDLIGPETYQLSVPYQARGIKVESGRLLDEQSVVQERSQRYRVIGRAR
;
A
#
# COMPACT_ATOMS: atom_id res chain seq x y z
N MET A 1 34.20 8.26 -31.71
CA MET A 1 34.32 7.46 -30.46
C MET A 1 33.83 8.33 -29.33
N PHE A 2 32.51 8.41 -29.16
CA PHE A 2 31.87 9.20 -28.10
C PHE A 2 31.66 8.26 -26.91
N LEU A 3 32.41 8.50 -25.84
CA LEU A 3 32.14 7.90 -24.53
C LEU A 3 30.96 8.65 -23.91
N LEU A 4 29.82 7.97 -23.80
CA LEU A 4 28.72 8.37 -22.94
C LEU A 4 29.21 8.33 -21.47
N PRO A 5 29.01 9.38 -20.67
CA PRO A 5 29.06 9.25 -19.22
C PRO A 5 27.80 8.49 -18.78
N CYS A 6 28.03 7.37 -18.11
CA CYS A 6 27.02 6.58 -17.42
C CYS A 6 26.32 7.48 -16.39
N ALA A 7 25.05 7.78 -16.63
CA ALA A 7 24.17 8.43 -15.66
C ALA A 7 23.84 7.44 -14.53
N LEU A 8 24.83 7.20 -13.66
CA LEU A 8 24.58 6.75 -12.30
C LEU A 8 24.19 8.01 -11.52
N THR A 9 22.93 8.38 -11.66
CA THR A 9 22.31 9.42 -10.84
C THR A 9 22.51 9.02 -9.39
N GLN A 10 23.21 9.90 -8.64
CA GLN A 10 23.28 9.89 -7.20
C GLN A 10 21.84 9.84 -6.63
N PHE A 11 21.35 8.65 -6.28
CA PHE A 11 20.31 8.50 -5.27
C PHE A 11 20.96 8.74 -3.90
N GLU A 12 21.46 9.96 -3.67
CA GLU A 12 21.84 10.42 -2.33
C GLU A 12 20.54 10.67 -1.55
N ALA A 13 20.22 9.73 -0.65
CA ALA A 13 19.21 9.89 0.39
C ALA A 13 17.80 10.28 -0.10
N CYS A 14 17.30 9.66 -1.16
CA CYS A 14 15.87 9.68 -1.40
C CYS A 14 15.20 8.87 -0.27
N ASP A 15 14.29 9.51 0.46
CA ASP A 15 13.45 8.92 1.51
C ASP A 15 12.36 8.04 0.85
N VAL A 16 12.80 7.01 0.13
CA VAL A 16 11.94 6.08 -0.61
C VAL A 16 11.35 5.09 0.40
N ALA A 17 10.07 4.73 0.21
CA ALA A 17 9.17 4.10 1.20
C ALA A 17 8.84 4.98 2.41
N SER A 18 8.62 6.28 2.18
CA SER A 18 8.19 7.25 3.18
C SER A 18 6.79 6.92 3.77
N HIS A 19 6.43 7.64 4.84
CA HIS A 19 5.12 7.60 5.50
C HIS A 19 3.89 7.76 4.55
N ARG A 20 4.11 8.16 3.29
CA ARG A 20 3.08 8.27 2.24
C ARG A 20 2.67 6.95 1.60
N ALA A 21 3.32 5.82 1.92
CA ALA A 21 3.01 4.53 1.29
C ALA A 21 1.51 4.13 1.37
N ILE A 22 0.83 4.50 2.47
CA ILE A 22 -0.61 4.26 2.64
C ILE A 22 -1.44 5.11 1.67
N GLU A 23 -1.16 6.43 1.62
CA GLU A 23 -1.82 7.37 0.71
C GLU A 23 -1.63 6.94 -0.75
N ALA A 24 -0.39 6.69 -1.14
CA ALA A 24 0.00 6.27 -2.47
C ALA A 24 -0.71 4.98 -2.91
N THR A 25 -0.85 4.00 -2.00
CA THR A 25 -1.58 2.75 -2.31
C THR A 25 -3.05 3.01 -2.57
N CYS A 26 -3.73 3.78 -1.71
CA CYS A 26 -5.15 4.11 -1.89
C CYS A 26 -5.40 4.90 -3.18
N ASP A 27 -4.54 5.88 -3.46
CA ASP A 27 -4.61 6.69 -4.68
C ASP A 27 -4.35 5.84 -5.94
N ALA A 28 -3.42 4.89 -5.88
CA ALA A 28 -3.13 4.00 -7.00
C ALA A 28 -4.30 3.07 -7.32
N VAL A 29 -5.02 2.55 -6.32
CA VAL A 29 -6.22 1.75 -6.52
C VAL A 29 -7.32 2.57 -7.19
N VAL A 30 -7.57 3.80 -6.70
CA VAL A 30 -8.58 4.70 -7.28
C VAL A 30 -8.19 5.13 -8.70
N GLY A 31 -6.90 5.40 -8.93
CA GLY A 31 -6.35 5.72 -10.24
C GLY A 31 -6.47 4.56 -11.22
N LEU A 32 -6.18 3.33 -10.78
CA LEU A 32 -6.36 2.12 -11.59
C LEU A 32 -7.80 1.97 -12.08
N LEU A 33 -8.78 2.14 -11.18
CA LEU A 33 -10.19 2.08 -11.54
C LEU A 33 -10.54 3.17 -12.56
N ARG A 34 -10.10 4.41 -12.30
CA ARG A 34 -10.34 5.54 -13.21
C ARG A 34 -9.77 5.30 -14.61
N ASP A 35 -8.55 4.82 -14.72
CA ASP A 35 -7.88 4.60 -16.01
C ASP A 35 -8.50 3.47 -16.84
N ASN A 36 -9.12 2.49 -16.17
CA ASN A 36 -9.77 1.37 -16.82
C ASN A 36 -11.26 1.61 -17.10
N TYR A 37 -11.78 2.79 -16.72
CA TYR A 37 -13.14 3.16 -17.05
C TYR A 37 -13.16 3.78 -18.46
N PRO A 38 -13.96 3.24 -19.39
CA PRO A 38 -14.01 3.74 -20.76
C PRO A 38 -14.63 5.14 -20.82
N ASP A 39 -13.89 6.12 -21.36
CA ASP A 39 -14.31 7.52 -21.55
C ASP A 39 -15.61 7.68 -22.38
N GLU A 40 -15.99 6.65 -23.12
CA GLU A 40 -17.13 6.66 -24.05
C GLU A 40 -18.48 6.37 -23.38
N LEU A 41 -18.48 5.95 -22.10
CA LEU A 41 -19.67 5.54 -21.38
C LEU A 41 -19.97 6.54 -20.24
N GLU A 42 -21.15 7.14 -20.31
CA GLU A 42 -21.87 7.82 -19.21
C GLU A 42 -21.58 9.31 -18.96
N GLU A 43 -22.54 10.15 -19.37
CA GLU A 43 -22.86 11.39 -18.66
C GLU A 43 -23.86 11.09 -17.54
N PRO A 44 -23.67 11.57 -16.30
CA PRO A 44 -22.54 12.35 -15.81
C PRO A 44 -21.27 11.50 -15.59
N PRO A 45 -20.07 12.10 -15.66
CA PRO A 45 -18.82 11.36 -15.50
C PRO A 45 -18.75 10.69 -14.14
N LEU A 46 -18.33 9.42 -14.12
CA LEU A 46 -18.13 8.69 -12.88
C LEU A 46 -17.03 9.32 -12.03
N GLN A 47 -17.30 9.35 -10.72
CA GLN A 47 -16.38 9.91 -9.74
C GLN A 47 -15.59 8.79 -9.06
N PHE A 48 -14.29 9.00 -8.91
CA PHE A 48 -13.37 8.07 -8.28
C PHE A 48 -12.60 8.80 -7.19
N ALA A 49 -12.81 8.41 -5.93
CA ALA A 49 -12.22 9.13 -4.79
C ALA A 49 -11.92 8.22 -3.60
N VAL A 50 -10.90 8.59 -2.83
CA VAL A 50 -10.67 8.05 -1.49
C VAL A 50 -11.53 8.84 -0.51
N PHE A 51 -12.32 8.15 0.30
CA PHE A 51 -13.25 8.73 1.26
C PHE A 51 -12.68 8.66 2.68
N THR A 52 -12.98 9.69 3.45
CA THR A 52 -13.00 9.73 4.90
C THR A 52 -14.40 9.40 5.41
N LYS A 53 -14.54 9.14 6.71
CA LYS A 53 -15.84 8.88 7.33
C LYS A 53 -16.89 9.97 7.02
N SER A 54 -16.49 11.24 7.07
CA SER A 54 -17.43 12.37 6.88
C SER A 54 -17.91 12.53 5.44
N GLU A 55 -17.14 12.07 4.45
CA GLU A 55 -17.48 12.23 3.03
C GLU A 55 -18.60 11.29 2.59
N PHE A 56 -18.84 10.20 3.34
CA PHE A 56 -20.00 9.32 3.12
C PHE A 56 -21.34 10.03 3.30
N ALA A 57 -21.42 11.08 4.11
CA ALA A 57 -22.65 11.85 4.27
C ALA A 57 -23.04 12.62 3.00
N ALA A 58 -22.05 13.04 2.21
CA ALA A 58 -22.29 13.67 0.91
C ALA A 58 -22.45 12.62 -0.21
N GLY A 59 -21.67 11.54 -0.14
CA GLY A 59 -21.68 10.47 -1.13
C GLY A 59 -21.19 10.92 -2.52
N LEU A 60 -21.37 10.05 -3.50
CA LEU A 60 -21.16 10.36 -4.93
C LEU A 60 -22.50 10.28 -5.67
N GLY A 61 -22.64 11.06 -6.74
CA GLY A 61 -23.79 10.92 -7.65
C GLY A 61 -23.75 9.60 -8.43
N ALA A 62 -22.59 9.29 -9.02
CA ALA A 62 -22.28 8.01 -9.63
C ALA A 62 -20.76 7.78 -9.60
N GLY A 63 -20.31 6.56 -9.29
CA GLY A 63 -18.90 6.21 -9.28
C GLY A 63 -18.49 5.22 -8.19
N VAL A 64 -17.20 5.22 -7.86
CA VAL A 64 -16.62 4.30 -6.87
C VAL A 64 -15.81 5.08 -5.85
N SER A 65 -16.06 4.82 -4.56
CA SER A 65 -15.24 5.34 -3.47
C SER A 65 -14.43 4.24 -2.82
N LEU A 66 -13.22 4.58 -2.35
CA LEU A 66 -12.38 3.72 -1.52
C LEU A 66 -12.37 4.23 -0.09
N PHE A 67 -12.65 3.37 0.90
CA PHE A 67 -12.52 3.73 2.32
C PHE A 67 -11.60 2.77 3.06
N LEU A 68 -10.49 3.31 3.56
CA LEU A 68 -9.54 2.59 4.40
C LEU A 68 -10.06 2.54 5.85
N TYR A 69 -10.56 1.39 6.28
CA TYR A 69 -11.14 1.23 7.61
C TYR A 69 -10.18 0.62 8.63
N ARG A 70 -9.12 -0.07 8.19
CA ARG A 70 -8.16 -0.70 9.09
C ARG A 70 -6.76 -0.86 8.48
N VAL A 71 -5.75 -0.73 9.32
CA VAL A 71 -4.34 -0.97 9.00
C VAL A 71 -3.76 -1.95 10.03
N TYR A 72 -3.04 -2.96 9.57
CA TYR A 72 -2.36 -3.95 10.39
C TYR A 72 -0.88 -3.95 10.12
N LEU A 73 -0.11 -4.46 11.08
CA LEU A 73 1.24 -4.93 10.83
C LEU A 73 1.16 -6.28 10.11
N ASP A 74 1.86 -6.44 9.00
CA ASP A 74 1.96 -7.74 8.34
C ASP A 74 2.94 -8.63 9.14
N GLY A 75 2.38 -9.59 9.87
CA GLY A 75 3.13 -10.51 10.73
C GLY A 75 3.83 -11.66 9.99
N THR A 76 3.73 -11.73 8.66
CA THR A 76 4.41 -12.77 7.87
C THR A 76 5.92 -12.57 7.81
N GLU A 77 6.39 -11.32 7.91
CA GLU A 77 7.81 -10.99 8.00
C GLU A 77 8.29 -11.04 9.46
N ARG A 78 8.84 -12.19 9.87
CA ARG A 78 9.48 -12.33 11.17
C ARG A 78 10.87 -11.70 11.13
N ALA A 79 10.99 -10.51 11.71
CA ALA A 79 12.19 -9.65 11.71
C ALA A 79 12.42 -8.97 10.34
N PRO A 80 11.65 -7.91 10.03
CA PRO A 80 11.89 -7.13 8.82
C PRO A 80 13.29 -6.53 8.86
N ASP A 81 14.01 -6.73 7.76
CA ASP A 81 15.36 -6.25 7.60
C ASP A 81 15.34 -4.86 6.94
N GLY A 82 16.14 -3.91 7.44
CA GLY A 82 16.30 -2.62 6.76
C GLY A 82 17.10 -2.78 5.46
N ARG A 83 16.81 -1.93 4.46
CA ARG A 83 17.49 -1.95 3.15
C ARG A 83 18.96 -1.55 3.30
N VAL A 84 19.82 -2.14 2.47
CA VAL A 84 21.25 -1.80 2.41
C VAL A 84 21.43 -0.74 1.33
N LEU A 85 21.88 0.45 1.73
CA LEU A 85 22.12 1.57 0.85
C LEU A 85 23.51 1.51 0.21
N VAL A 86 23.70 2.34 -0.82
CA VAL A 86 25.02 2.55 -1.43
C VAL A 86 26.02 2.99 -0.36
N GLY A 87 27.16 2.31 -0.29
CA GLY A 87 28.17 2.53 0.75
C GLY A 87 28.06 1.59 1.97
N GLY A 88 27.23 0.55 1.89
CA GLY A 88 27.15 -0.52 2.90
C GLY A 88 26.32 -0.16 4.14
N ARG A 89 25.86 1.10 4.23
CA ARG A 89 25.03 1.56 5.36
C ARG A 89 23.68 0.87 5.30
N ARG A 90 23.20 0.40 6.45
CA ARG A 90 21.91 -0.26 6.56
C ARG A 90 20.87 0.67 7.19
N GLN A 91 19.66 0.71 6.64
CA GLN A 91 18.54 1.37 7.31
C GLN A 91 18.04 0.56 8.52
N PHE A 92 17.29 1.21 9.40
CA PHE A 92 16.50 0.50 10.40
C PHE A 92 15.50 -0.45 9.73
N PRO A 93 15.07 -1.51 10.43
CA PRO A 93 13.94 -2.36 10.03
C PRO A 93 12.76 -1.54 9.48
N HIS A 94 12.24 -1.94 8.32
CA HIS A 94 11.01 -1.37 7.79
C HIS A 94 9.80 -1.88 8.58
N LEU A 95 8.68 -1.15 8.48
CA LEU A 95 7.42 -1.52 9.09
C LEU A 95 6.51 -2.14 8.01
N PRO A 96 6.36 -3.47 7.98
CA PRO A 96 5.50 -4.13 7.02
C PRO A 96 4.03 -3.91 7.42
N LEU A 97 3.22 -3.46 6.46
CA LEU A 97 1.82 -3.12 6.65
C LEU A 97 0.92 -3.94 5.73
N GLN A 98 -0.28 -4.19 6.25
CA GLN A 98 -1.42 -4.69 5.49
C GLN A 98 -2.57 -3.71 5.64
N LEU A 99 -3.12 -3.27 4.51
CA LEU A 99 -4.24 -2.33 4.47
C LEU A 99 -5.53 -3.11 4.23
N GLN A 100 -6.59 -2.77 4.96
CA GLN A 100 -7.93 -3.27 4.68
C GLN A 100 -8.85 -2.10 4.37
N PHE A 101 -9.43 -2.13 3.17
CA PHE A 101 -10.29 -1.08 2.66
C PHE A 101 -11.53 -1.70 2.02
N MET A 102 -12.58 -0.89 1.87
CA MET A 102 -13.75 -1.28 1.09
C MET A 102 -13.90 -0.36 -0.10
N LEU A 103 -14.29 -0.96 -1.23
CA LEU A 103 -14.76 -0.23 -2.40
C LEU A 103 -16.27 -0.19 -2.38
N THR A 104 -16.83 0.99 -2.58
CA THR A 104 -18.27 1.23 -2.52
C THR A 104 -18.75 1.76 -3.85
N ALA A 105 -19.76 1.09 -4.43
CA ALA A 105 -20.38 1.49 -5.68
C ALA A 105 -21.55 2.46 -5.42
N TRP A 106 -21.47 3.63 -6.03
CA TRP A 106 -22.48 4.69 -5.96
C TRP A 106 -23.16 4.85 -7.30
N ALA A 107 -24.49 4.90 -7.32
CA ALA A 107 -25.25 5.14 -8.52
C ALA A 107 -26.68 5.64 -8.19
N PRO A 108 -27.34 6.36 -9.10
CA PRO A 108 -28.74 6.77 -8.94
C PRO A 108 -29.73 5.60 -9.06
N ASP A 109 -29.34 4.48 -9.67
CA ASP A 109 -30.18 3.30 -9.85
C ASP A 109 -29.42 1.98 -9.59
N ALA A 110 -30.20 0.93 -9.31
CA ALA A 110 -29.66 -0.38 -8.94
C ALA A 110 -28.91 -1.08 -10.07
N SER A 111 -29.29 -0.85 -11.34
CA SER A 111 -28.65 -1.50 -12.49
C SER A 111 -27.23 -0.97 -12.64
N LEU A 112 -27.06 0.35 -12.60
CA LEU A 112 -25.75 0.97 -12.65
C LEU A 112 -24.92 0.61 -11.40
N GLN A 113 -25.52 0.59 -10.20
CA GLN A 113 -24.79 0.21 -8.99
C GLN A 113 -24.20 -1.21 -9.08
N GLN A 114 -25.00 -2.18 -9.55
CA GLN A 114 -24.58 -3.57 -9.71
C GLN A 114 -23.56 -3.73 -10.84
N TYR A 115 -23.74 -2.99 -11.93
CA TYR A 115 -22.77 -2.93 -13.03
C TYR A 115 -21.41 -2.43 -12.54
N LEU A 116 -21.38 -1.31 -11.81
CA LEU A 116 -20.15 -0.75 -11.25
C LEU A 116 -19.48 -1.72 -10.27
N ALA A 117 -20.27 -2.42 -9.46
CA ALA A 117 -19.73 -3.42 -8.55
C ALA A 117 -19.05 -4.58 -9.29
N GLY A 118 -19.70 -5.12 -10.34
CA GLY A 118 -19.09 -6.17 -11.16
C GLY A 118 -17.86 -5.68 -11.93
N TRP A 119 -17.92 -4.46 -12.48
CA TRP A 119 -16.81 -3.86 -13.22
C TRP A 119 -15.61 -3.58 -12.32
N MET A 120 -15.78 -2.95 -11.15
CA MET A 120 -14.66 -2.66 -10.25
C MET A 120 -13.96 -3.93 -9.76
N MET A 121 -14.74 -4.98 -9.48
CA MET A 121 -14.20 -6.28 -9.07
C MET A 121 -13.38 -6.91 -10.20
N ARG A 122 -13.88 -6.85 -11.44
CA ARG A 122 -13.17 -7.33 -12.62
C ARG A 122 -11.86 -6.57 -12.83
N VAL A 123 -11.88 -5.24 -12.75
CA VAL A 123 -10.66 -4.42 -12.95
C VAL A 123 -9.57 -4.78 -11.95
N ILE A 124 -9.93 -5.01 -10.68
CA ILE A 124 -8.98 -5.46 -9.66
C ILE A 124 -8.47 -6.88 -9.94
N GLU A 125 -9.35 -7.80 -10.32
CA GLU A 125 -8.95 -9.17 -10.65
C GLU A 125 -8.05 -9.24 -11.89
N ASP A 126 -8.25 -8.33 -12.85
CA ASP A 126 -7.39 -8.17 -14.02
C ASP A 126 -6.01 -7.54 -13.66
N HIS A 127 -5.93 -6.82 -12.53
CA HIS A 127 -4.72 -6.10 -12.06
C HIS A 127 -4.45 -6.30 -10.56
N PRO A 128 -4.22 -7.55 -10.10
CA PRO A 128 -4.07 -7.85 -8.68
C PRO A 128 -2.72 -7.41 -8.10
N VAL A 129 -1.75 -7.05 -8.96
CA VAL A 129 -0.42 -6.60 -8.54
C VAL A 129 -0.20 -5.19 -9.06
N LEU A 130 0.00 -4.24 -8.14
CA LEU A 130 0.29 -2.85 -8.44
C LEU A 130 1.82 -2.65 -8.47
N PRO A 131 2.41 -2.38 -9.64
CA PRO A 131 3.84 -2.10 -9.74
C PRO A 131 4.18 -0.69 -9.24
N ALA A 132 5.44 -0.45 -8.86
CA ALA A 132 5.94 0.85 -8.43
C ALA A 132 5.57 2.01 -9.37
N GLY A 133 5.58 1.79 -10.69
CA GLY A 133 5.20 2.83 -11.67
C GLY A 133 3.74 3.29 -11.54
N LEU A 134 2.83 2.40 -11.14
CA LEU A 134 1.44 2.75 -10.84
C LEU A 134 1.31 3.43 -9.47
N LEU A 135 2.02 2.89 -8.47
CA LEU A 135 2.02 3.40 -7.10
C LEU A 135 2.61 4.82 -6.98
N ASN A 136 3.65 5.11 -7.77
CA ASN A 136 4.35 6.39 -7.74
C ASN A 136 3.77 7.45 -8.69
N ARG A 137 2.74 7.12 -9.48
CA ARG A 137 2.29 7.97 -10.59
C ARG A 137 1.95 9.42 -10.21
N ARG A 138 1.45 9.64 -8.99
CA ARG A 138 1.07 10.98 -8.50
C ARG A 138 2.23 11.76 -7.86
N TYR A 139 3.41 11.14 -7.77
CA TYR A 139 4.58 11.69 -7.12
C TYR A 139 5.66 12.00 -8.17
N ASP A 140 6.53 12.95 -7.85
CA ASP A 140 7.61 13.34 -8.74
C ASP A 140 8.67 12.22 -8.83
N ASP A 141 9.27 12.05 -10.00
CA ASP A 141 10.36 11.07 -10.24
C ASP A 141 11.57 11.29 -9.33
N ASP A 142 11.75 12.51 -8.82
CA ASP A 142 12.81 12.90 -7.88
C ASP A 142 12.49 12.52 -6.42
N SER A 143 11.22 12.19 -6.10
CA SER A 143 10.79 11.78 -4.77
C SER A 143 9.77 10.63 -4.82
N PRO A 144 10.15 9.45 -5.35
CA PRO A 144 9.25 8.30 -5.40
C PRO A 144 8.88 7.81 -3.99
N VAL A 145 7.66 7.31 -3.84
CA VAL A 145 7.18 6.72 -2.58
C VAL A 145 7.57 5.26 -2.49
N PHE A 146 7.58 4.52 -3.58
CA PHE A 146 7.97 3.10 -3.64
C PHE A 146 9.26 2.94 -4.45
N TRP A 147 10.07 1.97 -4.07
CA TRP A 147 11.23 1.59 -4.87
C TRP A 147 10.80 0.90 -6.19
N PRO A 148 11.62 0.95 -7.25
CA PRO A 148 11.28 0.32 -8.53
C PRO A 148 11.02 -1.20 -8.46
N ASP A 149 11.59 -1.87 -7.47
CA ASP A 149 11.42 -3.31 -7.20
C ASP A 149 10.22 -3.65 -6.31
N GLU A 150 9.51 -2.64 -5.79
CA GLU A 150 8.37 -2.85 -4.91
C GLU A 150 7.05 -3.02 -5.68
N THR A 151 6.22 -3.90 -5.13
CA THR A 151 4.89 -4.19 -5.64
C THR A 151 3.92 -4.34 -4.50
N VAL A 152 2.69 -3.88 -4.70
CA VAL A 152 1.58 -4.08 -3.76
C VAL A 152 0.60 -5.07 -4.34
N GLU A 153 0.26 -6.11 -3.59
CA GLU A 153 -0.70 -7.13 -3.98
C GLU A 153 -2.08 -6.81 -3.42
N LEU A 154 -3.11 -6.86 -4.26
CA LEU A 154 -4.51 -6.72 -3.92
C LEU A 154 -5.18 -8.09 -3.89
N SER A 155 -6.01 -8.33 -2.87
CA SER A 155 -6.88 -9.51 -2.85
C SER A 155 -8.22 -9.19 -2.21
N ALA A 156 -9.27 -9.92 -2.57
CA ALA A 156 -10.53 -9.85 -1.85
C ALA A 156 -10.30 -10.14 -0.36
N ALA A 157 -10.94 -9.38 0.51
CA ALA A 157 -10.91 -9.63 1.95
C ALA A 157 -12.21 -10.31 2.38
N ALA A 158 -12.12 -11.20 3.36
CA ALA A 158 -13.29 -11.72 4.04
C ALA A 158 -13.75 -10.72 5.11
N MET A 159 -15.02 -10.34 5.07
CA MET A 159 -15.69 -9.59 6.13
C MET A 159 -17.05 -10.23 6.35
N GLU A 160 -17.40 -10.50 7.59
CA GLU A 160 -18.73 -11.01 7.92
C GLU A 160 -19.78 -9.93 7.64
N THR A 161 -20.95 -10.34 7.18
CA THR A 161 -22.06 -9.43 6.87
C THR A 161 -22.43 -8.58 8.09
N GLU A 162 -22.37 -9.16 9.30
CA GLU A 162 -22.63 -8.44 10.54
C GLU A 162 -21.60 -7.33 10.79
N ASP A 163 -20.30 -7.62 10.61
CA ASP A 163 -19.23 -6.62 10.76
C ASP A 163 -19.37 -5.48 9.75
N LEU A 164 -19.78 -5.80 8.51
CA LEU A 164 -20.04 -4.80 7.48
C LEU A 164 -21.21 -3.88 7.89
N PHE A 165 -22.30 -4.44 8.41
CA PHE A 165 -23.42 -3.63 8.91
C PHE A 165 -23.02 -2.78 10.10
N HIS A 166 -22.27 -3.30 11.07
CA HIS A 166 -21.76 -2.52 12.19
C HIS A 166 -20.86 -1.37 11.73
N LEU A 167 -20.02 -1.60 10.72
CA LEU A 167 -19.18 -0.56 10.13
C LEU A 167 -20.03 0.56 9.50
N TRP A 168 -21.10 0.19 8.80
CA TRP A 168 -22.03 1.15 8.21
C TRP A 168 -22.86 1.92 9.25
N ASP A 169 -23.32 1.26 10.30
CA ASP A 169 -24.01 1.91 11.43
C ASP A 169 -23.12 2.97 12.10
N LEU A 170 -21.81 2.71 12.18
CA LEU A 170 -20.84 3.67 12.70
C LEU A 170 -20.63 4.87 11.76
N ILE A 171 -20.66 4.65 10.44
CA ILE A 171 -20.48 5.69 9.42
C ILE A 171 -21.70 6.62 9.40
N GLY A 172 -22.91 6.07 9.34
CA GLY A 172 -24.15 6.84 9.47
C GLY A 172 -25.41 6.03 9.15
N PRO A 173 -26.51 6.22 9.92
CA PRO A 173 -27.68 5.32 9.97
C PRO A 173 -28.52 5.19 8.70
N GLU A 174 -28.26 5.96 7.63
CA GLU A 174 -29.01 5.88 6.36
C GLU A 174 -28.10 5.66 5.13
N THR A 175 -26.88 5.18 5.34
CA THR A 175 -25.83 5.23 4.31
C THR A 175 -25.38 3.86 3.82
N TYR A 176 -26.09 2.75 4.12
CA TYR A 176 -25.63 1.46 3.61
C TYR A 176 -25.54 1.49 2.08
N GLN A 177 -24.32 1.29 1.58
CA GLN A 177 -24.03 1.23 0.16
C GLN A 177 -23.38 -0.10 -0.19
N LEU A 178 -23.65 -0.59 -1.40
CA LEU A 178 -23.05 -1.82 -1.92
C LEU A 178 -21.53 -1.71 -1.89
N SER A 179 -20.90 -2.50 -1.03
CA SER A 179 -19.47 -2.43 -0.76
C SER A 179 -18.80 -3.79 -0.82
N VAL A 180 -17.56 -3.80 -1.34
CA VAL A 180 -16.74 -5.00 -1.48
C VAL A 180 -15.43 -4.79 -0.72
N PRO A 181 -15.16 -5.59 0.32
CA PRO A 181 -13.93 -5.50 1.10
C PRO A 181 -12.73 -6.08 0.35
N TYR A 182 -11.61 -5.37 0.40
CA TYR A 182 -10.32 -5.73 -0.18
C TYR A 182 -9.20 -5.53 0.84
N GLN A 183 -8.09 -6.22 0.60
CA GLN A 183 -6.85 -6.00 1.34
C GLN A 183 -5.70 -5.76 0.38
N ALA A 184 -4.76 -4.92 0.80
CA ALA A 184 -3.49 -4.70 0.12
C ALA A 184 -2.33 -5.17 1.01
N ARG A 185 -1.36 -5.86 0.41
CA ARG A 185 -0.17 -6.43 1.05
C ARG A 185 1.11 -6.06 0.31
N GLY A 186 2.25 -6.18 0.97
CA GLY A 186 3.54 -5.76 0.40
C GLY A 186 3.87 -4.29 0.65
N ILE A 187 3.07 -3.58 1.44
CA ILE A 187 3.36 -2.20 1.83
C ILE A 187 4.45 -2.23 2.91
N LYS A 188 5.52 -1.47 2.69
CA LYS A 188 6.63 -1.33 3.64
C LYS A 188 6.85 0.15 3.90
N VAL A 189 6.86 0.55 5.17
CA VAL A 189 7.27 1.91 5.55
C VAL A 189 8.69 1.85 6.05
N GLU A 190 9.62 2.40 5.26
CA GLU A 190 11.03 2.44 5.60
C GLU A 190 11.31 3.54 6.63
N SER A 191 12.40 3.36 7.37
CA SER A 191 12.88 4.38 8.30
C SER A 191 14.02 5.16 7.64
N GLY A 192 13.91 6.49 7.64
CA GLY A 192 15.04 7.37 7.28
C GLY A 192 16.23 7.30 8.25
N ARG A 193 16.14 6.52 9.33
CA ARG A 193 17.25 6.30 10.27
C ARG A 193 18.18 5.22 9.75
N LEU A 194 19.47 5.48 9.86
CA LEU A 194 20.53 4.53 9.51
C LEU A 194 21.01 3.83 10.78
N LEU A 195 21.18 2.51 10.69
CA LEU A 195 21.90 1.74 11.67
C LEU A 195 23.38 2.14 11.57
N ASP A 196 23.91 2.65 12.68
CA ASP A 196 25.34 2.83 12.81
C ASP A 196 25.96 1.43 12.89
N GLU A 197 26.76 1.04 11.90
CA GLU A 197 27.47 -0.22 11.94
C GLU A 197 28.45 -0.14 13.11
N GLN A 198 28.08 -0.73 14.25
CA GLN A 198 29.05 -0.95 15.32
C GLN A 198 30.22 -1.71 14.70
N SER A 199 31.45 -1.25 15.00
CA SER A 199 32.67 -1.77 14.40
C SER A 199 32.67 -3.30 14.37
N VAL A 200 32.99 -3.88 13.20
CA VAL A 200 33.12 -5.33 13.00
C VAL A 200 33.90 -5.95 14.16
N VAL A 201 33.37 -7.03 14.75
CA VAL A 201 34.04 -7.77 15.82
C VAL A 201 35.42 -8.22 15.31
N GLN A 202 36.47 -7.54 15.77
CA GLN A 202 37.85 -7.81 15.34
C GLN A 202 38.44 -9.03 16.04
N GLU A 203 38.02 -9.29 17.28
CA GLU A 203 38.61 -10.34 18.10
C GLU A 203 37.53 -11.13 18.83
N ARG A 204 37.58 -12.46 18.69
CA ARG A 204 36.76 -13.39 19.47
C ARG A 204 37.65 -14.14 20.45
N SER A 205 37.76 -13.66 21.69
CA SER A 205 38.47 -14.39 22.74
C SER A 205 37.56 -15.45 23.36
N GLN A 206 37.88 -16.74 23.18
CA GLN A 206 37.21 -17.84 23.89
C GLN A 206 38.14 -18.36 24.99
N ARG A 207 37.76 -18.18 26.25
CA ARG A 207 38.43 -18.82 27.39
C ARG A 207 37.67 -20.07 27.79
N TYR A 208 38.31 -21.23 27.69
CA TYR A 208 37.81 -22.45 28.33
C TYR A 208 38.55 -22.65 29.66
N ARG A 209 37.83 -23.06 30.70
CA ARG A 209 38.40 -23.49 31.97
C ARG A 209 38.22 -24.99 32.08
N VAL A 210 39.32 -25.74 32.06
CA VAL A 210 39.28 -27.17 32.38
C VAL A 210 39.04 -27.29 33.88
N ILE A 211 37.89 -27.83 34.27
CA ILE A 211 37.62 -28.16 35.67
C ILE A 211 38.37 -29.46 35.98
N GLY A 212 39.57 -29.32 36.55
CA GLY A 212 40.35 -30.45 37.04
C GLY A 212 39.62 -31.14 38.19
N ARG A 213 39.36 -32.44 38.04
CA ARG A 213 38.79 -33.29 39.09
C ARG A 213 39.87 -33.54 40.14
N ALA A 214 39.69 -33.05 41.36
CA ALA A 214 40.54 -33.41 42.50
C ALA A 214 40.40 -34.91 42.79
N ARG A 215 41.52 -35.59 43.00
CA ARG A 215 41.60 -37.00 43.43
C ARG A 215 41.38 -37.11 44.94
#